data_AF-A0A8D7ZWY2-F1
#
_entry.id   AF-A0A8D7ZWY2-F1
#
_cell.length_a   1.000
_cell.length_b   1.000
_cell.length_c   1.000
_cell.angle_alpha   90.00
_cell.angle_beta   90.00
_cell.angle_gamma   90.00
#
_symmetry.space_group_name_H-M   'P 1'
#
loop_
_entity.id
_entity.type
_entity.pdbx_description
1 polymer ?
#
loop_
_entity_poly.entity_id
_entity_poly.type
_entity_poly.pdbx_seq_one_letter_code
_entity_poly.pdbx_strand_id
1 'polypeptide(L)'
;MTKFPTLPPKPSETQVAECVNIMNNMLELLFHSVEDIGPIDNDVREIMQILLRTVIQSSIAMDRDNPLVGNLVAIMLGIFRSMNAGHYRAYVQSFLTSYDLLDFLTEILLVFKELVSKPVFPADWLDMIMHQNTVILESLRHFAGIIMEWFFSPFEKQVWSNYFQCSITFLTQPALQLNLFSKTKQSMILSSYRDIRRETAFEIRKMWFNLGEHKIMFVPQLVGPILEMSMIPEVELRK
;
A
#
# COMPACT_ATOMS: atom_id res chain seq x y z
N MET A 1 -42.96 -23.40 1.11
CA MET A 1 -42.22 -22.45 1.96
C MET A 1 -40.75 -22.83 1.93
N THR A 2 -40.01 -22.33 0.96
CA THR A 2 -38.56 -22.43 0.88
C THR A 2 -37.97 -21.45 1.91
N LYS A 3 -37.33 -21.96 2.96
CA LYS A 3 -36.58 -21.15 3.91
C LYS A 3 -35.39 -20.55 3.17
N PHE A 4 -35.35 -19.23 3.06
CA PHE A 4 -34.13 -18.52 2.67
C PHE A 4 -33.02 -18.83 3.69
N PRO A 5 -31.76 -19.01 3.27
CA PRO A 5 -30.65 -19.09 4.21
C PRO A 5 -30.55 -17.77 4.96
N THR A 6 -30.71 -17.83 6.27
CA THR A 6 -30.40 -16.72 7.17
C THR A 6 -28.92 -16.38 7.01
N LEU A 7 -28.60 -15.12 6.67
CA LEU A 7 -27.21 -14.65 6.67
C LEU A 7 -26.55 -14.99 8.02
N PRO A 8 -25.26 -15.37 8.03
CA PRO A 8 -24.54 -15.56 9.28
C PRO A 8 -24.61 -14.27 10.11
N PRO A 9 -24.72 -14.38 11.45
CA PRO A 9 -24.75 -13.21 12.32
C PRO A 9 -23.47 -12.39 12.10
N LYS A 10 -23.60 -11.08 11.93
CA LYS A 10 -22.44 -10.18 11.94
C LYS A 10 -21.66 -10.41 13.24
N PRO A 11 -20.33 -10.60 13.19
CA PRO A 11 -19.53 -10.74 14.40
C PRO A 11 -19.73 -9.51 15.29
N SER A 12 -19.73 -9.71 16.60
CA SER A 12 -19.84 -8.59 17.53
C SER A 12 -18.59 -7.71 17.41
N GLU A 13 -18.74 -6.40 17.60
CA GLU A 13 -17.62 -5.45 17.57
C GLU A 13 -16.49 -5.87 18.53
N THR A 14 -16.85 -6.51 19.65
CA THR A 14 -15.93 -7.12 20.62
C THR A 14 -15.07 -8.23 20.01
N GLN A 15 -15.64 -9.13 19.21
CA GLN A 15 -14.90 -10.23 18.57
C GLN A 15 -13.90 -9.69 17.54
N VAL A 16 -14.28 -8.65 16.79
CA VAL A 16 -13.38 -8.02 15.82
C VAL A 16 -12.20 -7.35 16.55
N ALA A 17 -12.46 -6.67 17.67
CA ALA A 17 -11.41 -6.08 18.50
C ALA A 17 -10.45 -7.13 19.08
N GLU A 18 -10.95 -8.30 19.49
CA GLU A 18 -10.11 -9.41 19.93
C GLU A 18 -9.21 -9.94 18.82
N CYS A 19 -9.75 -10.14 17.61
CA CYS A 19 -8.95 -10.53 16.44
C CYS A 19 -7.85 -9.49 16.15
N VAL A 20 -8.18 -8.20 16.19
CA VAL A 20 -7.21 -7.10 16.01
C VAL A 20 -6.10 -7.18 17.05
N ASN A 21 -6.44 -7.43 18.32
CA ASN A 21 -5.44 -7.57 19.39
C ASN A 21 -4.54 -8.79 19.19
N ILE A 22 -5.10 -9.94 18.80
CA ILE A 22 -4.33 -11.15 18.51
C ILE A 22 -3.36 -10.89 17.34
N MET A 23 -3.84 -10.25 16.26
CA MET A 23 -3.02 -9.89 15.10
C MET A 23 -1.87 -8.94 15.46
N ASN A 24 -2.14 -7.92 16.28
CA ASN A 24 -1.10 -7.02 16.77
C ASN A 24 -0.03 -7.77 17.57
N ASN A 25 -0.44 -8.63 18.51
CA ASN A 25 0.49 -9.42 19.32
C ASN A 25 1.34 -10.35 18.46
N MET A 26 0.75 -10.98 17.42
CA MET A 26 1.50 -11.82 16.48
C MET A 26 2.56 -11.02 15.74
N LEU A 27 2.21 -9.83 15.23
CA LEU A 27 3.16 -8.97 14.54
C LEU A 27 4.25 -8.44 15.47
N GLU A 28 3.92 -8.08 16.70
CA GLU A 28 4.90 -7.66 17.71
C GLU A 28 5.95 -8.75 17.96
N LEU A 29 5.52 -10.01 18.06
CA LEU A 29 6.43 -11.15 18.20
C LEU A 29 7.37 -11.30 16.99
N LEU A 30 6.89 -11.05 15.77
CA LEU A 30 7.72 -11.11 14.56
C LEU A 30 8.75 -9.98 14.48
N PHE A 31 8.51 -8.86 15.17
CA PHE A 31 9.43 -7.72 15.18
C PHE A 31 10.51 -7.81 16.27
N HIS A 32 10.48 -8.84 17.12
CA HIS A 32 11.61 -9.13 18.03
C HIS A 32 12.85 -9.59 17.27
N SER A 33 14.01 -9.50 17.92
CA SER A 33 15.29 -9.77 17.28
C SER A 33 15.37 -11.24 16.84
N VAL A 34 15.98 -11.51 15.68
CA VAL A 34 16.16 -12.89 15.16
C VAL A 34 16.95 -13.76 16.13
N GLU A 35 17.78 -13.15 17.00
CA GLU A 35 18.53 -13.84 18.05
C GLU A 35 17.61 -14.43 19.13
N ASP A 36 16.44 -13.83 19.37
CA ASP A 36 15.49 -14.25 20.40
C ASP A 36 14.48 -15.29 19.89
N ILE A 37 14.05 -15.19 18.62
CA ILE A 37 12.92 -15.96 18.06
C ILE A 37 13.28 -16.91 16.91
N GLY A 38 14.48 -16.79 16.34
CA GLY A 38 14.92 -17.59 15.19
C GLY A 38 14.35 -17.12 13.84
N PRO A 39 14.43 -17.95 12.78
CA PRO A 39 14.02 -17.57 11.43
C PRO A 39 12.49 -17.43 11.28
N ILE A 40 12.02 -16.24 10.92
CA ILE A 40 10.59 -15.90 10.83
C ILE A 40 9.99 -15.99 9.41
N ASP A 41 10.77 -16.41 8.40
CA ASP A 41 10.34 -16.36 6.99
C ASP A 41 9.07 -17.19 6.73
N ASN A 42 8.99 -18.39 7.31
CA ASN A 42 7.77 -19.21 7.20
C ASN A 42 6.58 -18.57 7.93
N ASP A 43 6.80 -17.97 9.11
CA ASP A 43 5.72 -17.34 9.88
C ASP A 43 5.14 -16.14 9.13
N VAL A 44 6.00 -15.31 8.52
CA VAL A 44 5.58 -14.21 7.65
C VAL A 44 4.81 -14.73 6.45
N ARG A 45 5.24 -15.85 5.85
CA ARG A 45 4.53 -16.48 4.72
C ARG A 45 3.12 -16.94 5.10
N GLU A 46 2.95 -17.58 6.26
CA GLU A 46 1.63 -18.00 6.73
C GLU A 46 0.74 -16.79 7.07
N ILE A 47 1.30 -15.80 7.78
CA ILE A 47 0.58 -14.57 8.16
C ILE A 47 0.11 -13.81 6.92
N MET A 48 0.96 -13.61 5.92
CA MET A 48 0.53 -12.89 4.71
C MET A 48 -0.54 -13.69 3.95
N GLN A 49 -0.44 -15.02 3.89
CA GLN A 49 -1.39 -15.86 3.16
C GLN A 49 -2.78 -15.86 3.80
N ILE A 50 -2.84 -15.92 5.13
CA ILE A 50 -4.09 -16.04 5.89
C ILE A 50 -4.72 -14.66 6.15
N LEU A 51 -3.91 -13.67 6.53
CA LEU A 51 -4.43 -12.42 7.11
C LEU A 51 -4.46 -11.26 6.13
N LEU A 52 -3.54 -11.17 5.16
CA LEU A 52 -3.35 -9.92 4.40
C LEU A 52 -4.63 -9.47 3.69
N ARG A 53 -5.24 -10.34 2.88
CA ARG A 53 -6.47 -9.99 2.14
C ARG A 53 -7.64 -9.74 3.09
N THR A 54 -7.74 -10.53 4.16
CA THR A 54 -8.79 -10.37 5.20
C THR A 54 -8.71 -9.02 5.89
N VAL A 55 -7.50 -8.56 6.24
CA VAL A 55 -7.26 -7.26 6.87
C VAL A 55 -7.58 -6.12 5.89
N ILE A 56 -7.14 -6.24 4.64
CA ILE A 56 -7.46 -5.27 3.56
C ILE A 56 -8.97 -5.13 3.42
N GLN A 57 -9.70 -6.23 3.21
CA GLN A 57 -11.14 -6.20 3.01
C GLN A 57 -11.90 -5.72 4.25
N SER A 58 -11.43 -6.05 5.45
CA SER A 58 -11.99 -5.54 6.70
C SER A 58 -11.80 -4.04 6.83
N SER A 59 -10.62 -3.50 6.45
CA SER A 59 -10.36 -2.06 6.46
C SER A 59 -11.21 -1.27 5.46
N ILE A 60 -11.57 -1.90 4.32
CA ILE A 60 -12.46 -1.31 3.31
C ILE A 60 -13.91 -1.33 3.79
N ALA A 61 -14.35 -2.41 4.42
CA ALA A 61 -15.74 -2.61 4.83
C ALA A 61 -16.14 -1.82 6.09
N MET A 62 -15.16 -1.40 6.89
CA MET A 62 -15.37 -0.72 8.15
C MET A 62 -15.54 0.79 7.97
N ASP A 63 -16.41 1.40 8.78
CA ASP A 63 -16.57 2.86 8.80
C ASP A 63 -15.26 3.52 9.22
N ARG A 64 -14.89 4.61 8.54
CA ARG A 64 -13.68 5.39 8.82
C ARG A 64 -13.66 5.98 10.22
N ASP A 65 -14.83 6.25 10.80
CA ASP A 65 -14.95 6.76 12.17
C ASP A 65 -14.81 5.64 13.22
N ASN A 66 -14.75 4.37 12.80
CA ASN A 66 -14.54 3.26 13.73
C ASN A 66 -13.09 3.28 14.23
N PRO A 67 -12.86 3.23 15.56
CA PRO A 67 -11.52 3.28 16.14
C PRO A 67 -10.61 2.13 15.70
N LEU A 68 -11.17 1.01 15.24
CA LEU A 68 -10.40 -0.17 14.81
C LEU A 68 -9.78 -0.01 13.41
N VAL A 69 -10.21 0.96 12.59
CA VAL A 69 -9.65 1.15 11.24
C VAL A 69 -8.16 1.47 11.30
N GLY A 70 -7.76 2.36 12.22
CA GLY A 70 -6.34 2.68 12.42
C GLY A 70 -5.51 1.45 12.77
N ASN A 71 -6.05 0.56 13.61
CA ASN A 71 -5.38 -0.70 13.99
C ASN A 71 -5.28 -1.67 12.82
N LEU A 72 -6.34 -1.84 12.02
CA LEU A 72 -6.31 -2.70 10.83
C LEU A 72 -5.29 -2.18 9.80
N VAL A 73 -5.19 -0.86 9.63
CA VAL A 73 -4.18 -0.25 8.76
C VAL A 73 -2.78 -0.50 9.31
N ALA A 74 -2.55 -0.34 10.61
CA ALA A 74 -1.26 -0.63 11.24
C ALA A 74 -0.87 -2.11 11.06
N ILE A 75 -1.81 -3.04 11.23
CA ILE A 75 -1.60 -4.48 10.99
C ILE A 75 -1.23 -4.72 9.52
N MET A 76 -1.98 -4.15 8.58
CA MET A 76 -1.71 -4.29 7.15
C MET A 76 -0.31 -3.78 6.79
N LEU A 77 0.07 -2.60 7.29
CA LEU A 77 1.41 -2.04 7.09
C LEU A 77 2.48 -2.92 7.74
N GLY A 78 2.21 -3.49 8.92
CA GLY A 78 3.09 -4.44 9.59
C GLY A 78 3.33 -5.70 8.77
N ILE A 79 2.29 -6.27 8.17
CA ILE A 79 2.42 -7.44 7.27
C ILE A 79 3.28 -7.06 6.06
N PHE A 80 2.98 -5.95 5.37
CA PHE A 80 3.76 -5.53 4.20
C PHE A 80 5.22 -5.23 4.53
N ARG A 81 5.49 -4.62 5.71
CA ARG A 81 6.84 -4.36 6.20
C ARG A 81 7.64 -5.65 6.40
N SER A 82 6.99 -6.71 6.89
CA SER A 82 7.65 -8.00 7.13
C SER A 82 7.90 -8.79 5.83
N MET A 83 7.18 -8.47 4.75
CA MET A 83 7.33 -9.15 3.47
C MET A 83 8.62 -8.74 2.74
N ASN A 84 9.32 -9.72 2.18
CA ASN A 84 10.48 -9.52 1.30
C ASN A 84 10.12 -9.93 -0.14
N ALA A 85 11.06 -9.80 -1.08
CA ALA A 85 10.81 -10.15 -2.49
C ALA A 85 10.35 -11.62 -2.70
N GLY A 86 10.83 -12.55 -1.87
CA GLY A 86 10.39 -13.95 -1.87
C GLY A 86 8.95 -14.10 -1.41
N HIS A 87 8.57 -13.40 -0.34
CA HIS A 87 7.19 -13.34 0.17
C HIS A 87 6.21 -12.81 -0.89
N TYR A 88 6.51 -11.68 -1.55
CA TYR A 88 5.66 -11.17 -2.63
C TYR A 88 5.50 -12.18 -3.77
N ARG A 89 6.58 -12.85 -4.19
CA ARG A 89 6.52 -13.88 -5.24
C ARG A 89 5.65 -15.05 -4.82
N ALA A 90 5.84 -15.57 -3.60
CA ALA A 90 5.05 -16.67 -3.07
C ALA A 90 3.56 -16.30 -2.92
N TYR A 91 3.27 -15.06 -2.54
CA TYR A 91 1.89 -14.56 -2.43
C TYR A 91 1.20 -14.50 -3.80
N VAL A 92 1.88 -13.95 -4.82
CA VAL A 92 1.37 -13.92 -6.20
C VAL A 92 1.10 -15.32 -6.74
N GLN A 93 1.98 -16.28 -6.45
CA GLN A 93 1.83 -17.68 -6.87
C GLN A 93 0.68 -18.41 -6.16
N SER A 94 0.17 -17.89 -5.04
CA SER A 94 -0.95 -18.50 -4.31
C SER A 94 -2.32 -18.23 -4.94
N PHE A 95 -2.42 -17.23 -5.83
CA PHE A 95 -3.67 -16.93 -6.53
C PHE A 95 -3.98 -17.98 -7.60
N LEU A 96 -5.22 -18.44 -7.63
CA LEU A 96 -5.67 -19.46 -8.59
C LEU A 96 -5.78 -18.92 -10.01
N THR A 97 -6.17 -17.65 -10.15
CA THR A 97 -6.35 -16.99 -11.45
C THR A 97 -5.73 -15.61 -11.48
N SER A 98 -5.44 -15.11 -12.69
CA SER A 98 -5.01 -13.72 -12.90
C SER A 98 -6.10 -12.72 -12.50
N TYR A 99 -7.38 -13.11 -12.54
CA TYR A 99 -8.49 -12.28 -12.06
C TYR A 99 -8.43 -12.09 -10.54
N ASP A 100 -8.16 -13.15 -9.76
CA ASP A 100 -8.05 -13.03 -8.31
C ASP A 100 -6.87 -12.12 -7.91
N LEU A 101 -5.76 -12.20 -8.64
CA LEU A 101 -4.60 -11.32 -8.47
C LEU A 101 -4.92 -9.87 -8.87
N LEU A 102 -5.65 -9.68 -9.98
CA LEU A 102 -6.09 -8.37 -10.46
C LEU A 102 -7.00 -7.67 -9.43
N ASP A 103 -7.93 -8.43 -8.85
CA ASP A 103 -8.84 -7.96 -7.80
C ASP A 103 -8.04 -7.55 -6.55
N PHE A 104 -7.12 -8.40 -6.08
CA PHE A 104 -6.25 -8.07 -4.96
C PHE A 104 -5.44 -6.78 -5.21
N LEU A 105 -4.78 -6.67 -6.38
CA LEU A 105 -4.00 -5.47 -6.73
C LEU A 105 -4.89 -4.22 -6.79
N THR A 106 -6.10 -4.35 -7.31
CA THR A 106 -7.07 -3.25 -7.35
C THR A 106 -7.50 -2.83 -5.94
N GLU A 107 -7.84 -3.78 -5.07
CA GLU A 107 -8.20 -3.54 -3.66
C GLU A 107 -7.07 -2.79 -2.95
N ILE A 108 -5.83 -3.30 -2.99
CA ILE A 108 -4.73 -2.69 -2.23
C ILE A 108 -4.31 -1.32 -2.77
N LEU A 109 -4.29 -1.13 -4.10
CA LEU A 109 -3.95 0.17 -4.70
C LEU A 109 -5.00 1.23 -4.34
N LEU A 110 -6.28 0.85 -4.26
CA LEU A 110 -7.34 1.75 -3.81
C LEU A 110 -7.19 2.10 -2.32
N VAL A 111 -6.88 1.11 -1.47
CA VAL A 111 -6.63 1.34 -0.05
C VAL A 111 -5.44 2.28 0.16
N PHE A 112 -4.30 2.03 -0.50
CA PHE A 112 -3.12 2.91 -0.41
C PHE A 112 -3.43 4.34 -0.86
N LYS A 113 -4.11 4.50 -2.00
CA LYS A 113 -4.55 5.81 -2.48
C LYS A 113 -5.44 6.52 -1.45
N GLU A 114 -6.38 5.80 -0.84
CA GLU A 114 -7.27 6.39 0.16
C GLU A 114 -6.51 6.75 1.44
N LEU A 115 -5.57 5.93 1.91
CA LEU A 115 -4.78 6.21 3.11
C LEU A 115 -3.93 7.48 3.02
N VAL A 116 -3.37 7.78 1.84
CA VAL A 116 -2.62 9.02 1.64
C VAL A 116 -3.51 10.24 1.40
N SER A 117 -4.74 10.02 0.91
CA SER A 117 -5.71 11.09 0.67
C SER A 117 -6.49 11.47 1.93
N LYS A 118 -6.78 10.47 2.76
CA LYS A 118 -7.54 10.55 4.01
C LYS A 118 -6.75 9.81 5.09
N PRO A 119 -5.76 10.47 5.72
CA PRO A 119 -4.93 9.85 6.74
C PRO A 119 -5.77 9.32 7.91
N VAL A 120 -5.48 8.09 8.32
CA VAL A 120 -6.06 7.49 9.54
C VAL A 120 -5.27 7.86 10.79
N PHE A 121 -4.00 8.26 10.61
CA PHE A 121 -3.13 8.70 11.70
C PHE A 121 -3.20 10.22 11.86
N PRO A 122 -3.12 10.74 13.10
CA PRO A 122 -3.02 12.17 13.37
C PRO A 122 -1.84 12.83 12.64
N ALA A 123 -2.01 14.07 12.17
CA ALA A 123 -1.02 14.78 11.36
C ALA A 123 0.29 15.10 12.12
N ASP A 124 0.25 15.10 13.44
CA ASP A 124 1.40 15.28 14.35
C ASP A 124 2.21 13.97 14.55
N TRP A 125 1.66 12.81 14.17
CA TRP A 125 2.35 11.52 14.26
C TRP A 125 3.27 11.30 13.05
N LEU A 126 4.24 12.20 12.89
CA LEU A 126 5.10 12.25 11.71
C LEU A 126 5.87 10.95 11.47
N ASP A 127 6.42 10.35 12.52
CA ASP A 127 7.17 9.11 12.37
C ASP A 127 6.28 7.96 11.86
N MET A 128 5.03 7.89 12.32
CA MET A 128 4.06 6.91 11.83
C MET A 128 3.68 7.17 10.38
N ILE A 129 3.42 8.43 10.02
CA ILE A 129 3.09 8.83 8.63
C ILE A 129 4.26 8.52 7.69
N MET A 130 5.49 8.85 8.09
CA MET A 130 6.68 8.57 7.28
C MET A 130 6.99 7.07 7.21
N HIS A 131 6.72 6.33 8.29
CA HIS A 131 6.82 4.87 8.28
C HIS A 131 5.81 4.24 7.33
N GLN A 132 4.53 4.62 7.40
CA GLN A 132 3.49 4.24 6.44
C GLN A 132 3.95 4.51 5.01
N ASN A 133 4.47 5.71 4.74
CA ASN A 133 4.88 6.09 3.40
C ASN A 133 6.06 5.26 2.87
N THR A 134 6.99 4.88 3.75
CA THR A 134 8.11 4.00 3.39
C THR A 134 7.61 2.62 2.98
N VAL A 135 6.72 2.02 3.80
CA VAL A 135 6.12 0.70 3.51
C VAL A 135 5.32 0.73 2.22
N ILE A 136 4.47 1.75 2.01
CA ILE A 136 3.67 1.88 0.79
C ILE A 136 4.58 2.00 -0.44
N LEU A 137 5.65 2.79 -0.39
CA LEU A 137 6.59 2.91 -1.50
C LEU A 137 7.28 1.58 -1.84
N GLU A 138 7.72 0.82 -0.83
CA GLU A 138 8.31 -0.50 -1.04
C GLU A 138 7.30 -1.47 -1.65
N SER A 139 6.06 -1.50 -1.17
CA SER A 139 4.99 -2.31 -1.76
C SER A 139 4.68 -1.90 -3.20
N LEU A 140 4.59 -0.59 -3.50
CA LEU A 140 4.36 -0.09 -4.86
C LEU A 140 5.45 -0.53 -5.84
N ARG A 141 6.72 -0.61 -5.40
CA ARG A 141 7.82 -1.14 -6.23
C ARG A 141 7.62 -2.62 -6.57
N HIS A 142 7.20 -3.43 -5.61
CA HIS A 142 6.88 -4.83 -5.86
C HIS A 142 5.68 -4.98 -6.79
N PHE A 143 4.61 -4.22 -6.55
CA PHE A 143 3.42 -4.23 -7.40
C PHE A 143 3.70 -3.76 -8.82
N ALA A 144 4.58 -2.78 -9.02
CA ALA A 144 5.04 -2.40 -10.36
C ALA A 144 5.63 -3.59 -11.12
N GLY A 145 6.50 -4.36 -10.47
CA GLY A 145 7.07 -5.60 -11.02
C GLY A 145 6.00 -6.60 -11.43
N ILE A 146 5.05 -6.86 -10.53
CA ILE A 146 3.95 -7.82 -10.75
C ILE A 146 3.04 -7.36 -11.89
N ILE A 147 2.70 -6.07 -11.95
CA ILE A 147 1.87 -5.50 -13.02
C ILE A 147 2.53 -5.66 -14.39
N MET A 148 3.84 -5.39 -14.48
CA MET A 148 4.58 -5.59 -15.72
C MET A 148 4.63 -7.06 -16.15
N GLU A 149 4.86 -7.97 -15.20
CA GLU A 149 5.02 -9.39 -15.51
C GLU A 149 3.70 -10.06 -15.88
N TRP A 150 2.61 -9.78 -15.16
CA TRP A 150 1.35 -10.52 -15.27
C TRP A 150 0.28 -9.82 -16.10
N PHE A 151 0.38 -8.49 -16.27
CA PHE A 151 -0.71 -7.66 -16.80
C PHE A 151 -0.28 -6.73 -17.95
N PHE A 152 0.89 -6.99 -18.56
CA PHE A 152 1.32 -6.32 -19.78
C PHE A 152 0.82 -7.04 -21.05
N SER A 153 0.78 -8.38 -21.03
CA SER A 153 0.31 -9.20 -22.15
C SER A 153 -0.36 -10.48 -21.64
N PRO A 154 -1.71 -10.55 -21.58
CA PRO A 154 -2.65 -9.54 -22.06
C PRO A 154 -2.60 -8.24 -21.25
N PHE A 155 -2.87 -7.12 -21.92
CA PHE A 155 -2.78 -5.79 -21.30
C PHE A 155 -4.03 -5.47 -20.48
N GLU A 156 -3.89 -5.38 -19.16
CA GLU A 156 -5.02 -5.05 -18.26
C GLU A 156 -5.03 -3.57 -17.88
N LYS A 157 -5.67 -2.73 -18.68
CA LYS A 157 -5.69 -1.26 -18.51
C LYS A 157 -6.04 -0.81 -17.10
N GLN A 158 -6.96 -1.50 -16.42
CA GLN A 158 -7.47 -1.10 -15.11
C GLN A 158 -6.38 -1.07 -14.04
N VAL A 159 -5.55 -2.11 -13.92
CA VAL A 159 -4.52 -2.17 -12.86
C VAL A 159 -3.41 -1.15 -13.10
N TRP A 160 -3.04 -0.93 -14.36
CA TRP A 160 -2.10 0.14 -14.74
C TRP A 160 -2.66 1.52 -14.35
N SER A 161 -3.96 1.77 -14.62
CA SER A 161 -4.62 3.02 -14.25
C SER A 161 -4.64 3.23 -12.74
N ASN A 162 -4.99 2.18 -11.99
CA ASN A 162 -5.02 2.22 -10.52
C ASN A 162 -3.61 2.47 -9.95
N TYR A 163 -2.59 1.86 -10.54
CA TYR A 163 -1.20 2.04 -10.14
C TYR A 163 -0.74 3.49 -10.33
N PHE A 164 -0.95 4.08 -11.51
CA PHE A 164 -0.56 5.47 -11.76
C PHE A 164 -1.32 6.43 -10.85
N GLN A 165 -2.62 6.24 -10.71
CA GLN A 165 -3.43 7.11 -9.86
C GLN A 165 -2.99 7.03 -8.39
N CYS A 166 -2.74 5.82 -7.87
CA CYS A 166 -2.24 5.63 -6.51
C CYS A 166 -0.86 6.28 -6.33
N SER A 167 0.09 6.02 -7.23
CA SER A 167 1.47 6.50 -7.12
C SER A 167 1.56 8.02 -7.25
N ILE A 168 0.76 8.63 -8.14
CA ILE A 168 0.73 10.09 -8.28
C ILE A 168 0.09 10.74 -7.06
N THR A 169 -1.06 10.23 -6.58
CA THR A 169 -1.68 10.72 -5.34
C THR A 169 -0.75 10.55 -4.14
N PHE A 170 0.00 9.45 -4.06
CA PHE A 170 1.03 9.24 -3.04
C PHE A 170 2.12 10.31 -3.12
N LEU A 171 2.62 10.63 -4.31
CA LEU A 171 3.70 11.58 -4.47
C LEU A 171 3.26 13.03 -4.17
N THR A 172 2.05 13.40 -4.59
CA THR A 172 1.51 14.76 -4.44
C THR A 172 0.88 15.03 -3.07
N GLN A 173 0.81 14.01 -2.19
CA GLN A 173 0.19 14.16 -0.88
C GLN A 173 0.88 15.27 -0.03
N PRO A 174 0.13 16.00 0.82
CA PRO A 174 0.69 17.08 1.64
C PRO A 174 1.84 16.65 2.55
N ALA A 175 1.79 15.41 3.08
CA ALA A 175 2.81 14.87 3.97
C ALA A 175 4.21 14.79 3.34
N LEU A 176 4.29 14.70 2.00
CA LEU A 176 5.56 14.63 1.28
C LEU A 176 5.99 15.96 0.67
N GLN A 177 5.19 17.03 0.76
CA GLN A 177 5.58 18.34 0.25
C GLN A 177 6.52 19.05 1.23
N LEU A 178 7.73 18.51 1.40
CA LEU A 178 8.71 18.92 2.43
C LEU A 178 9.09 20.41 2.36
N ASN A 179 8.96 21.02 1.19
CA ASN A 179 9.16 22.46 0.97
C ASN A 179 8.14 23.35 1.68
N LEU A 180 7.00 22.80 2.11
CA LEU A 180 5.98 23.51 2.89
C LEU A 180 6.22 23.42 4.40
N PHE A 181 7.17 22.60 4.85
CA PHE A 181 7.49 22.43 6.26
C PHE A 181 8.56 23.43 6.74
N SER A 182 8.63 23.59 8.07
CA SER A 182 9.73 24.33 8.70
C SER A 182 11.07 23.65 8.39
N LYS A 183 12.16 24.44 8.38
CA LYS A 183 13.52 23.91 8.12
C LYS A 183 13.91 22.81 9.09
N THR A 184 13.52 22.93 10.35
CA THR A 184 13.75 21.91 11.39
C THR A 184 13.04 20.59 11.04
N LYS A 185 11.73 20.65 10.75
CA LYS A 185 10.93 19.47 10.40
C LYS A 185 11.44 18.83 9.11
N GLN A 186 11.76 19.64 8.10
CA GLN A 186 12.35 19.19 6.85
C GLN A 186 13.67 18.44 7.10
N SER A 187 14.59 19.00 7.90
CA SER A 187 15.88 18.38 8.20
C SER A 187 15.74 17.05 8.93
N MET A 188 14.81 16.95 9.89
CA MET A 188 14.53 15.71 10.63
C MET A 188 14.01 14.60 9.71
N ILE A 189 13.06 14.94 8.82
CA ILE A 189 12.52 13.95 7.87
C ILE A 189 13.62 13.47 6.92
N LEU A 190 14.42 14.39 6.37
CA LEU A 190 15.48 14.03 5.43
C LEU A 190 16.60 13.20 6.08
N SER A 191 16.91 13.44 7.36
CA SER A 191 17.92 12.63 8.07
C SER A 191 17.47 11.20 8.34
N SER A 192 16.18 11.00 8.63
CA SER A 192 15.67 9.69 9.07
C SER A 192 15.07 8.86 7.92
N TYR A 193 14.41 9.50 6.95
CA TYR A 193 13.61 8.83 5.92
C TYR A 193 14.07 9.10 4.50
N ARG A 194 15.00 10.06 4.30
CA ARG A 194 15.37 10.60 2.98
C ARG A 194 14.17 11.25 2.26
N ASP A 195 14.41 11.76 1.05
CA ASP A 195 13.35 12.36 0.23
C ASP A 195 12.72 11.33 -0.71
N ILE A 196 11.78 10.55 -0.19
CA ILE A 196 11.15 9.43 -0.91
C ILE A 196 10.38 9.86 -2.18
N ARG A 197 10.12 11.15 -2.40
CA ARG A 197 9.45 11.65 -3.61
C ARG A 197 10.24 11.31 -4.87
N ARG A 198 11.57 11.41 -4.77
CA ARG A 198 12.49 11.10 -5.86
C ARG A 198 12.33 9.65 -6.31
N GLU A 199 12.36 8.73 -5.36
CA GLU A 199 12.18 7.31 -5.57
C GLU A 199 10.82 7.00 -6.19
N THR A 200 9.75 7.63 -5.70
CA THR A 200 8.41 7.43 -6.27
C THR A 200 8.32 7.89 -7.72
N ALA A 201 8.86 9.07 -8.05
CA ALA A 201 8.84 9.56 -9.43
C ALA A 201 9.65 8.70 -10.38
N PHE A 202 10.77 8.15 -9.92
CA PHE A 202 11.54 7.19 -10.70
C PHE A 202 10.70 5.97 -11.06
N GLU A 203 9.94 5.41 -10.11
CA GLU A 203 9.04 4.28 -10.38
C GLU A 203 7.88 4.66 -11.33
N ILE A 204 7.25 5.82 -11.14
CA ILE A 204 6.20 6.33 -12.05
C ILE A 204 6.76 6.48 -13.47
N ARG A 205 7.94 7.10 -13.60
CA ARG A 205 8.62 7.31 -14.88
C ARG A 205 8.96 5.97 -15.54
N LYS A 206 9.51 5.01 -14.80
CA LYS A 206 9.82 3.67 -15.27
C LYS A 206 8.57 2.97 -15.80
N MET A 207 7.48 2.96 -15.03
CA MET A 207 6.20 2.37 -15.43
C MET A 207 5.61 3.07 -16.66
N TRP A 208 5.70 4.39 -16.73
CA TRP A 208 5.27 5.16 -17.89
C TRP A 208 6.02 4.75 -19.16
N PHE A 209 7.34 4.61 -19.11
CA PHE A 209 8.12 4.15 -20.26
C PHE A 209 7.73 2.75 -20.71
N ASN A 210 7.52 1.84 -19.75
CA ASN A 210 7.15 0.45 -19.98
C ASN A 210 5.77 0.26 -20.60
N LEU A 211 4.88 1.26 -20.57
CA LEU A 211 3.60 1.21 -21.31
C LEU A 211 3.78 1.04 -22.83
N GLY A 212 4.94 1.35 -23.40
CA GLY A 212 5.15 1.18 -24.85
C GLY A 212 4.12 1.96 -25.68
N GLU A 213 3.40 1.25 -26.55
CA GLU A 213 2.32 1.76 -27.40
C GLU A 213 1.03 2.09 -26.62
N HIS A 214 0.85 1.49 -25.44
CA HIS A 214 -0.34 1.67 -24.62
C HIS A 214 -0.45 3.06 -23.98
N LYS A 215 0.60 3.89 -24.03
CA LYS A 215 0.63 5.26 -23.48
C LYS A 215 -0.58 6.10 -23.91
N ILE A 216 -1.00 5.98 -25.17
CA ILE A 216 -2.11 6.78 -25.73
C ILE A 216 -3.42 6.60 -24.95
N MET A 217 -3.62 5.45 -24.32
CA MET A 217 -4.82 5.16 -23.51
C MET A 217 -4.86 5.91 -22.18
N PHE A 218 -3.71 6.44 -21.72
CA PHE A 218 -3.54 7.08 -20.42
C PHE A 218 -3.28 8.59 -20.53
N VAL A 219 -2.80 9.08 -21.67
CA VAL A 219 -2.53 10.51 -21.90
C VAL A 219 -3.67 11.43 -21.43
N PRO A 220 -4.95 11.20 -21.76
CA PRO A 220 -6.03 12.11 -21.34
C PRO A 220 -6.18 12.22 -19.81
N GLN A 221 -5.86 11.15 -19.07
CA GLN A 221 -6.05 11.08 -17.62
C GLN A 221 -4.77 11.43 -16.84
N LEU A 222 -3.59 11.15 -17.39
CA LEU A 222 -2.33 11.27 -16.68
C LEU A 222 -1.55 12.55 -17.00
N VAL A 223 -1.83 13.25 -18.10
CA VAL A 223 -1.08 14.47 -18.45
C VAL A 223 -1.17 15.52 -17.34
N GLY A 224 -2.37 15.86 -16.87
CA GLY A 224 -2.53 16.85 -15.78
C GLY A 224 -1.78 16.44 -14.51
N PRO A 225 -2.05 15.25 -13.95
CA PRO A 225 -1.36 14.77 -12.75
C PRO A 225 0.17 14.63 -12.89
N ILE A 226 0.69 14.23 -14.06
CA ILE A 226 2.13 14.19 -14.32
C ILE A 226 2.72 15.60 -14.37
N LEU A 227 2.01 16.57 -14.95
CA LEU A 227 2.44 17.96 -14.96
C LEU A 227 2.51 18.51 -13.52
N GLU A 228 1.48 18.28 -12.70
CA GLU A 228 1.48 18.66 -11.29
C GLU A 228 2.69 18.08 -10.53
N MET A 229 2.99 16.79 -10.75
CA MET A 229 4.17 16.13 -10.19
C MET A 229 5.47 16.81 -10.62
N SER A 230 5.61 17.19 -11.91
CA SER A 230 6.81 17.85 -12.43
C SER A 230 7.02 19.27 -11.88
N MET A 231 5.96 19.90 -11.36
CA MET A 231 6.00 21.23 -10.78
C MET A 231 6.47 21.24 -9.32
N ILE A 232 6.54 20.09 -8.67
CA ILE A 232 7.04 19.97 -7.30
C ILE A 232 8.51 20.44 -7.26
N PRO A 233 8.88 21.29 -6.28
CA PRO A 233 10.22 21.85 -6.19
C PRO A 233 11.22 20.81 -5.68
N GLU A 234 11.52 19.85 -6.53
CA GLU A 234 12.56 18.85 -6.35
C GLU A 234 13.27 18.65 -7.69
N VAL A 235 14.61 18.82 -7.68
CA VAL A 235 15.40 19.04 -8.91
C VAL A 235 15.30 17.86 -9.88
N GLU A 236 15.13 16.65 -9.35
CA GLU A 236 15.00 15.44 -10.17
C GLU A 236 13.59 15.19 -10.69
N LEU A 237 12.56 15.77 -10.07
CA LEU A 237 11.17 15.69 -10.55
C LEU A 237 10.91 16.56 -11.77
N ARG A 238 11.79 17.55 -12.01
CA ARG A 238 11.70 18.51 -13.12
C ARG A 238 12.40 18.02 -14.41
N LYS A 239 12.99 16.82 -14.42
CA LYS A 239 13.76 16.23 -15.54
C LYS A 239 13.15 14.92 -16.02
#